data_AF-A0A9P0P843-F1
#
_entry.id   AF-A0A9P0P843-F1
#
_cell.length_a   1.000
_cell.length_b   1.000
_cell.length_c   1.000
_cell.angle_alpha   90.00
_cell.angle_beta   90.00
_cell.angle_gamma   90.00
#
_symmetry.space_group_name_H-M   'P 1'
#
loop_
_entity.id
_entity.type
_entity.pdbx_description
1 polymer ?
#
loop_
_entity_poly.entity_id
_entity_poly.type
_entity_poly.pdbx_seq_one_letter_code
_entity_poly.pdbx_strand_id
1 'polypeptide(L)'
;MMYHDKSVSDTNRKPEIIEFYNSTKGGVDSLGQKCAVSSCQRRTRRWPMAVFGAILDISRVNSYVLLKTSNENKKMTRREFTIMLGKSLIQEHLKQRLRNGK
;
A
#
# COMPACT_ATOMS: atom_id res chain seq x y z
N MET A 1 3.21 -16.71 -23.66
CA MET A 1 2.81 -17.75 -22.68
C MET A 1 1.45 -18.27 -23.11
N MET A 2 1.42 -19.35 -23.89
CA MET A 2 0.18 -19.94 -24.41
C MET A 2 -0.26 -21.07 -23.48
N TYR A 3 -1.38 -20.89 -22.79
CA TYR A 3 -2.10 -21.94 -22.08
C TYR A 3 -2.78 -22.82 -23.13
N HIS A 4 -2.16 -23.93 -23.52
CA HIS A 4 -2.74 -24.93 -24.43
C HIS A 4 -2.97 -26.28 -23.76
N ASP A 5 -2.65 -26.40 -22.47
CA ASP A 5 -2.91 -27.62 -21.71
C ASP A 5 -4.30 -27.56 -21.04
N LYS A 6 -5.05 -28.66 -21.13
CA LYS A 6 -6.37 -28.84 -20.50
C LYS A 6 -6.23 -29.49 -19.12
N SER A 7 -5.14 -29.20 -18.42
CA SER A 7 -4.86 -29.70 -17.08
C SER A 7 -5.97 -29.25 -16.13
N VAL A 8 -6.59 -30.24 -15.47
CA VAL A 8 -7.58 -30.02 -14.41
C VAL A 8 -6.92 -30.35 -13.09
N SER A 9 -7.01 -29.45 -12.11
CA SER A 9 -6.46 -29.70 -10.78
C SER A 9 -7.19 -30.87 -10.12
N ASP A 10 -6.41 -31.81 -9.58
CA ASP A 10 -6.97 -33.00 -8.93
C ASP A 10 -7.69 -32.64 -7.60
N THR A 11 -7.27 -31.54 -6.97
CA THR A 11 -7.79 -31.08 -5.67
C THR A 11 -9.15 -30.38 -5.76
N ASN A 12 -9.34 -29.48 -6.74
CA ASN A 12 -10.57 -28.66 -6.83
C ASN A 12 -11.40 -28.97 -8.08
N ARG A 13 -10.94 -29.87 -8.95
CA ARG A 13 -11.54 -30.17 -10.26
C ARG A 13 -11.75 -28.93 -11.12
N LYS A 14 -10.91 -27.91 -10.94
CA LYS A 14 -10.95 -26.67 -11.72
C LYS A 14 -9.82 -26.70 -12.75
N PRO A 15 -10.05 -26.20 -13.98
CA PRO A 15 -8.96 -25.96 -14.92
C PRO A 15 -7.85 -25.13 -14.27
N GLU A 16 -6.60 -25.49 -14.52
CA GLU A 16 -5.42 -24.80 -13.96
C GLU A 16 -5.46 -23.29 -14.22
N ILE A 17 -5.95 -22.88 -15.39
CA ILE A 17 -6.12 -21.46 -15.75
C ILE A 17 -7.02 -20.70 -14.77
N ILE A 18 -8.08 -21.34 -14.26
CA ILE A 18 -8.99 -20.73 -13.28
C ILE A 18 -8.29 -20.59 -11.93
N GLU A 19 -7.49 -21.57 -11.53
CA GLU A 19 -6.71 -21.51 -10.29
C GLU A 19 -5.64 -20.43 -10.35
N PHE A 20 -4.87 -20.39 -11.45
CA PHE A 20 -3.87 -19.36 -11.68
C PHE A 20 -4.48 -17.95 -11.67
N TYR A 21 -5.59 -17.75 -12.38
CA TYR A 21 -6.32 -16.48 -12.35
C TYR A 21 -6.77 -16.11 -10.93
N ASN A 22 -7.38 -17.04 -10.20
CA ASN A 22 -7.83 -16.78 -8.82
C ASN A 22 -6.67 -16.47 -7.87
N SER A 23 -5.50 -17.07 -8.07
CA SER A 23 -4.31 -16.81 -7.26
C SER A 23 -3.68 -15.43 -7.51
N THR A 24 -3.85 -14.87 -8.71
CA THR A 24 -3.17 -13.62 -9.14
C THR A 24 -4.10 -12.40 -9.17
N LYS A 25 -5.41 -12.58 -9.36
CA LYS A 25 -6.39 -11.47 -9.52
C LYS A 25 -6.50 -10.55 -8.30
N GLY A 26 -6.06 -11.00 -7.12
CA GLY A 26 -6.22 -10.28 -5.85
C GLY A 26 -5.27 -9.10 -5.64
N GLY A 27 -4.32 -8.84 -6.54
CA GLY A 27 -3.28 -7.82 -6.34
C GLY A 27 -3.82 -6.41 -6.12
N VAL A 28 -4.71 -5.94 -7.01
CA VAL A 28 -5.30 -4.60 -6.94
C VAL A 28 -6.25 -4.46 -5.75
N ASP A 29 -7.08 -5.47 -5.50
CA ASP A 29 -7.99 -5.50 -4.35
C ASP A 29 -7.24 -5.44 -3.03
N SER A 30 -6.13 -6.19 -2.92
CA SER A 30 -5.24 -6.16 -1.75
C SER A 30 -4.64 -4.76 -1.52
N LEU A 31 -4.25 -4.04 -2.58
CA LEU A 31 -3.79 -2.65 -2.45
C LEU A 31 -4.92 -1.74 -1.99
N GLY A 32 -6.10 -1.85 -2.62
CA GLY A 32 -7.30 -1.10 -2.25
C GLY A 32 -7.66 -1.26 -0.77
N GLN A 33 -7.68 -2.50 -0.29
CA GLN A 33 -7.93 -2.81 1.12
C GLN A 33 -6.88 -2.18 2.05
N LYS A 34 -5.58 -2.24 1.70
CA LYS A 34 -4.50 -1.62 2.50
C LYS A 34 -4.63 -0.09 2.58
N CYS A 35 -5.03 0.54 1.48
CA CYS A 35 -5.32 1.97 1.44
C CYS A 35 -6.53 2.29 2.31
N ALA A 36 -7.64 1.58 2.15
CA ALA A 36 -8.90 1.83 2.88
C ALA A 36 -8.76 1.71 4.41
N VAL A 37 -8.06 0.66 4.90
CA VAL A 37 -7.92 0.40 6.35
C VAL A 37 -7.14 1.50 7.09
N SER A 38 -6.27 2.24 6.40
CA SER A 38 -5.35 3.20 7.03
C SER A 38 -5.16 4.44 6.17
N SER A 39 -6.28 4.94 5.63
CA SER A 39 -6.34 6.10 4.76
C SER A 39 -6.22 7.40 5.56
N CYS A 40 -5.55 8.38 4.95
CA CYS A 40 -5.50 9.75 5.45
C CYS A 40 -6.53 10.67 4.77
N GLN A 41 -7.36 10.12 3.88
CA GLN A 41 -8.35 10.87 3.12
C GLN A 41 -9.42 11.48 4.03
N ARG A 42 -9.89 12.67 3.65
CA ARG A 42 -10.98 13.37 4.32
C ARG A 42 -12.08 13.67 3.31
N ARG A 43 -13.31 13.76 3.79
CA ARG A 43 -14.43 14.23 2.95
C ARG A 43 -14.09 15.61 2.39
N THR A 44 -14.10 15.72 1.07
CA THR A 44 -13.76 16.95 0.36
C THR A 44 -14.74 17.17 -0.80
N ARG A 45 -15.01 18.45 -1.11
CA ARG A 45 -15.79 18.85 -2.30
C ARG A 45 -14.88 19.22 -3.49
N ARG A 46 -13.55 19.14 -3.30
CA ARG A 46 -12.54 19.47 -4.30
C ARG A 46 -11.93 18.17 -4.82
N TRP A 47 -12.28 17.76 -6.04
CA TRP A 47 -11.78 16.53 -6.64
C TRP A 47 -10.24 16.40 -6.66
N PRO A 48 -9.44 17.47 -6.84
CA PRO A 48 -7.98 17.33 -6.83
C PRO A 48 -7.46 16.89 -5.46
N MET A 49 -8.12 17.31 -4.37
CA MET A 49 -7.76 16.89 -3.02
C MET A 49 -8.06 15.42 -2.77
N ALA A 50 -9.10 14.87 -3.40
CA ALA A 50 -9.40 13.44 -3.33
C ALA A 50 -8.32 12.63 -4.05
N VAL A 51 -7.92 13.06 -5.25
CA VAL A 51 -6.82 12.44 -6.01
C VAL A 51 -5.50 12.53 -5.24
N PHE A 52 -5.18 13.68 -4.67
CA PHE A 52 -3.99 13.84 -3.83
C PHE A 52 -3.98 12.87 -2.63
N GLY A 53 -5.11 12.73 -1.95
CA GLY A 53 -5.24 11.76 -0.86
C GLY A 53 -5.03 10.31 -1.32
N ALA A 54 -5.52 9.94 -2.51
CA ALA A 54 -5.29 8.62 -3.10
C ALA A 54 -3.80 8.38 -3.40
N ILE A 55 -3.11 9.38 -3.97
CA ILE A 55 -1.67 9.32 -4.25
C ILE A 55 -0.90 9.11 -2.94
N LEU A 56 -1.25 9.83 -1.87
CA LEU A 56 -0.60 9.67 -0.56
C LEU A 56 -0.76 8.26 0.01
N ASP A 57 -1.97 7.70 -0.05
CA ASP A 57 -2.24 6.35 0.47
C ASP A 57 -1.45 5.29 -0.30
N ILE A 58 -1.44 5.37 -1.64
CA ILE A 58 -0.68 4.46 -2.52
C ILE A 58 0.82 4.59 -2.27
N SER A 59 1.33 5.82 -2.19
CA SER A 59 2.76 6.10 -1.96
C SER A 59 3.21 5.51 -0.62
N ARG A 60 2.42 5.68 0.45
CA ARG A 60 2.71 5.09 1.76
C ARG A 60 2.79 3.56 1.69
N VAL A 61 1.85 2.90 0.99
CA VAL A 61 1.87 1.44 0.85
C VAL A 61 3.11 0.99 0.08
N ASN A 62 3.42 1.65 -1.04
CA ASN A 62 4.57 1.32 -1.87
C ASN A 62 5.90 1.50 -1.12
N SER A 63 6.07 2.61 -0.39
CA SER A 63 7.27 2.84 0.43
C SER A 63 7.45 1.78 1.51
N TYR A 64 6.36 1.29 2.11
CA TYR A 64 6.43 0.19 3.07
C TYR A 64 6.82 -1.14 2.42
N VAL A 65 6.32 -1.42 1.20
CA VAL A 65 6.74 -2.60 0.43
C VAL A 65 8.24 -2.54 0.14
N LEU A 66 8.74 -1.39 -0.32
CA LEU A 66 10.17 -1.18 -0.59
C LEU A 66 11.04 -1.43 0.66
N LEU A 67 10.63 -0.89 1.82
CA LEU A 67 11.31 -1.15 3.09
C LEU A 67 11.36 -2.66 3.40
N LYS A 68 10.24 -3.36 3.24
CA LYS A 68 10.17 -4.80 3.48
C LYS A 68 11.02 -5.62 2.52
N THR A 69 11.15 -5.20 1.26
CA THR A 69 12.01 -5.86 0.28
C THR A 69 13.50 -5.59 0.49
N SER A 70 13.86 -4.46 1.11
CA SER A 70 15.26 -4.04 1.30
C SER A 70 16.02 -4.77 2.42
N ASN A 71 15.44 -5.80 3.05
CA ASN A 71 16.00 -6.53 4.22
C ASN A 71 16.29 -5.70 5.49
N GLU A 72 16.16 -4.38 5.46
CA GLU A 72 16.23 -3.51 6.64
C GLU A 72 14.95 -3.65 7.48
N ASN A 73 15.10 -3.89 8.79
CA ASN A 73 13.99 -3.86 9.76
C ASN A 73 12.78 -4.76 9.42
N LYS A 74 13.02 -6.06 9.15
CA LYS A 74 11.97 -7.06 8.94
C LYS A 74 10.89 -7.12 10.03
N LYS A 75 11.21 -6.68 11.26
CA LYS A 75 10.28 -6.67 12.40
C LYS A 75 9.32 -5.47 12.43
N MET A 76 9.60 -4.38 11.70
CA MET A 76 8.78 -3.17 11.78
C MET A 76 7.37 -3.41 11.24
N THR A 77 6.35 -3.08 12.02
CA THR A 77 4.96 -3.16 11.57
C THR A 77 4.59 -2.00 10.65
N ARG A 78 3.55 -2.18 9.83
CA ARG A 78 3.00 -1.12 8.97
C ARG A 78 2.58 0.13 9.75
N ARG A 79 2.05 -0.06 10.97
CA ARG A 79 1.61 1.03 11.85
C ARG A 79 2.80 1.86 12.33
N GLU A 80 3.84 1.19 12.84
CA GLU A 80 5.06 1.86 13.28
C GLU A 80 5.71 2.62 12.13
N PHE A 81 5.78 2.00 10.94
CA PHE A 81 6.30 2.66 9.73
C PHE A 81 5.55 3.95 9.43
N THR A 82 4.21 3.90 9.45
CA THR A 82 3.37 5.09 9.18
C THR A 82 3.59 6.20 10.20
N ILE A 83 3.75 5.86 11.49
CA ILE A 83 4.02 6.83 12.55
C ILE A 83 5.41 7.46 12.38
N MET A 84 6.43 6.66 12.10
CA MET A 84 7.78 7.19 11.86
C MET A 84 7.84 8.09 10.64
N LEU A 85 7.19 7.68 9.54
CA LEU A 85 7.07 8.49 8.33
C LEU A 85 6.40 9.84 8.61
N GLY A 86 5.29 9.84 9.36
CA GLY A 86 4.63 11.08 9.75
C GLY A 86 5.54 11.99 10.58
N LYS A 87 6.25 11.43 11.56
CA LYS A 87 7.18 12.18 12.41
C LYS A 87 8.36 12.76 11.61
N SER A 88 8.94 12.01 10.68
CA SER A 88 10.08 12.49 9.89
C SER A 88 9.68 13.65 8.97
N LEU A 89 8.49 13.59 8.36
CA LEU A 89 7.99 14.66 7.48
C LEU A 89 7.72 15.98 8.21
N ILE A 90 7.31 15.93 9.48
CA ILE A 90 7.00 17.15 10.26
C ILE A 90 8.21 17.72 11.01
N GLN A 91 9.28 16.94 11.19
CA GLN A 91 10.39 17.29 12.08
C GLN A 91 11.04 18.63 11.73
N GLU A 92 11.37 18.87 10.47
CA GLU A 92 12.02 20.13 10.05
C GLU A 92 11.08 21.34 10.21
N HIS A 93 9.79 21.17 9.95
CA HIS A 93 8.80 22.23 10.16
C HIS A 93 8.65 22.59 11.64
N LEU A 94 8.69 21.59 12.53
CA LEU A 94 8.66 21.83 13.98
C LEU A 94 9.89 22.61 14.46
N LYS A 95 11.09 22.25 13.98
CA LYS A 95 12.33 22.98 14.30
C LYS A 95 12.28 24.44 13.84
N GLN A 96 11.79 24.69 12.63
CA GLN A 96 11.64 26.05 12.10
C GLN A 96 10.66 26.89 12.93
N ARG A 97 9.51 26.32 13.32
CA ARG A 97 8.53 27.01 14.16
C ARG A 97 9.10 27.38 15.53
N LEU A 98 9.89 26.49 16.13
CA LEU A 98 10.55 26.77 17.41
C LEU A 98 11.56 27.92 17.28
N ARG A 99 12.31 27.99 16.17
CA ARG A 99 13.28 29.05 15.92
C ARG A 99 12.63 30.42 15.67
N ASN A 100 11.50 30.44 14.95
CA ASN A 100 10.79 31.67 14.57
C ASN A 100 9.84 32.19 15.66
N GLY A 101 9.67 31.46 16.77
CA GLY A 101 8.88 31.87 17.93
C GLY A 101 9.67 32.66 18.99
N LYS A 102 10.89 33.10 18.66
CA LYS A 102 11.67 34.10 19.41
C LYS A 102 11.61 35.42 18.67
#